data_AF-A0A4Q5PJY2-F1
#
_entry.id   AF-A0A4Q5PJY2-F1
#
_cell.length_a   1.000
_cell.length_b   1.000
_cell.length_c   1.000
_cell.angle_alpha   90.00
_cell.angle_beta   90.00
_cell.angle_gamma   90.00
#
_symmetry.space_group_name_H-M   'P 1'
#
loop_
_entity.id
_entity.type
_entity.pdbx_description
1 polymer ?
#
loop_
_entity_poly.entity_id
_entity_poly.type
_entity_poly.pdbx_seq_one_letter_code
_entity_poly.pdbx_strand_id
1 'polypeptide(L)'
;VEGGGRANVGVQATTQFDQGGTIKVLFGQSYQLFGMNSFAVADLTNTGVASGLEKTRSDYVAGVTYAPNRTYSFSSRARIDEGTGNISRFEAEGRASFDRWSVSMLYGNYAPQEELGYLTRREGLLGTGSIKVANNWVVTGGARWNLQQNTIDQYTVGAGYVDDCFILALNYVTSYSYVANLSTPPVLSHTVMFQIGLRTLGGTQAGGGTGGQVY
;
A
#
# COMPACT_ATOMS: atom_id res chain seq x y z
N VAL A 1 24.50 -2.30 -14.25
CA VAL A 1 23.91 -1.83 -15.53
C VAL A 1 23.83 -0.32 -15.45
N GLU A 2 24.58 0.41 -16.28
CA GLU A 2 24.59 1.88 -16.25
C GLU A 2 23.23 2.41 -16.74
N GLY A 3 22.50 3.06 -15.83
CA GLY A 3 21.10 3.44 -15.99
C GLY A 3 20.92 4.82 -16.61
N GLY A 4 19.86 4.98 -17.38
CA GLY A 4 19.48 6.22 -18.04
C GLY A 4 18.93 7.32 -17.11
N GLY A 5 18.63 8.48 -17.70
CA GLY A 5 18.05 9.64 -17.02
C GLY A 5 16.56 9.80 -17.29
N ARG A 6 15.81 10.26 -16.27
CA ARG A 6 14.38 10.61 -16.39
C ARG A 6 14.09 12.03 -15.89
N ALA A 7 13.17 12.71 -16.56
CA ALA A 7 12.56 13.95 -16.06
C ALA A 7 11.16 13.67 -15.51
N ASN A 8 10.83 14.26 -14.37
CA ASN A 8 9.48 14.20 -13.79
C ASN A 8 8.84 15.58 -13.86
N VAL A 9 7.65 15.66 -14.43
CA VAL A 9 6.89 16.90 -14.59
C VAL A 9 5.54 16.71 -13.92
N GLY A 10 5.12 17.67 -13.11
CA GLY A 10 3.83 17.60 -12.45
C GLY A 10 3.40 18.93 -11.84
N VAL A 11 2.10 19.03 -11.60
CA VAL A 11 1.47 20.17 -10.93
C VAL A 11 0.87 19.66 -9.63
N GLN A 12 1.07 20.44 -8.57
CA GLN A 12 0.44 20.23 -7.29
C GLN A 12 -0.22 21.52 -6.83
N ALA A 13 -1.49 21.45 -6.47
CA ALA A 13 -2.24 22.57 -5.90
C ALA A 13 -2.72 22.17 -4.51
N THR A 14 -2.47 23.03 -3.53
CA THR A 14 -2.96 22.85 -2.16
C THR A 14 -3.76 24.07 -1.77
N THR A 15 -5.01 23.86 -1.36
CA THR A 15 -5.88 24.89 -0.78
C THR A 15 -6.08 24.57 0.69
N GLN A 16 -5.87 25.56 1.55
CA GLN A 16 -6.14 25.47 2.98
C GLN A 16 -7.28 26.42 3.32
N PHE A 17 -8.25 25.92 4.09
CA PHE A 17 -9.40 26.69 4.54
C PHE A 17 -9.18 27.21 5.95
N ASP A 18 -9.74 28.38 6.23
CA ASP A 18 -9.85 28.90 7.60
C ASP A 18 -10.62 27.85 8.43
N GLN A 19 -10.05 27.45 9.57
CA GLN A 19 -10.44 26.28 10.42
C GLN A 19 -9.70 24.95 10.17
N GLY A 20 -8.66 24.93 9.34
CA GLY A 20 -7.68 23.84 9.29
C GLY A 20 -8.03 22.68 8.35
N GLY A 21 -9.02 22.87 7.47
CA GLY A 21 -9.30 21.96 6.38
C GLY A 21 -8.32 22.15 5.21
N THR A 22 -8.04 21.08 4.46
CA THR A 22 -7.16 21.11 3.29
C THR A 22 -7.71 20.30 2.11
N ILE A 23 -7.48 20.80 0.90
CA ILE A 23 -7.60 20.04 -0.35
C ILE A 23 -6.26 20.06 -1.04
N LYS A 24 -5.77 18.90 -1.46
CA LYS A 24 -4.54 18.73 -2.23
C LYS A 24 -4.87 17.99 -3.52
N VAL A 25 -4.46 18.54 -4.65
CA VAL A 25 -4.58 17.93 -5.97
C VAL A 25 -3.18 17.78 -6.54
N LEU A 26 -2.90 16.63 -7.16
CA LEU A 26 -1.66 16.36 -7.88
C LEU A 26 -1.98 15.74 -9.25
N PHE A 27 -1.18 16.12 -10.23
CA PHE A 27 -1.14 15.47 -11.53
C PHE A 27 0.30 15.47 -12.02
N GLY A 28 0.78 14.37 -12.60
CA GLY A 28 2.16 14.31 -13.07
C GLY A 28 2.45 13.14 -14.00
N GLN A 29 3.63 13.21 -14.59
CA GLN A 29 4.15 12.24 -15.54
C GLN A 29 5.68 12.27 -15.52
N SER A 30 6.29 11.12 -15.84
CA SER A 30 7.72 10.94 -16.02
C SER A 30 8.09 10.66 -17.48
N TYR A 31 9.25 11.15 -17.92
CA TYR A 31 9.79 10.99 -19.27
C TYR A 31 11.20 10.39 -19.20
N GLN A 32 11.45 9.32 -19.95
CA GLN A 32 12.80 8.81 -20.20
C GLN A 32 13.51 9.74 -21.18
N LEU A 33 14.68 10.25 -20.80
CA LEU A 33 15.43 11.21 -21.62
C LEU A 33 16.56 10.55 -22.42
N PHE A 34 17.32 9.67 -21.78
CA PHE A 34 18.48 9.01 -22.39
C PHE A 34 18.86 7.76 -21.60
N GLY A 35 19.75 6.94 -22.16
CA GLY A 35 20.26 5.70 -21.56
C GLY A 35 19.19 4.61 -21.42
N MET A 36 19.59 3.46 -20.88
CA MET A 36 18.69 2.33 -20.76
C MET A 36 17.61 2.59 -19.71
N ASN A 37 16.36 2.30 -20.08
CA ASN A 37 15.25 2.34 -19.15
C ASN A 37 15.24 1.06 -18.31
N SER A 38 15.69 1.14 -17.06
CA SER A 38 15.71 0.02 -16.12
C SER A 38 14.31 -0.51 -15.78
N PHE A 39 13.26 0.28 -16.00
CA PHE A 39 11.87 -0.18 -15.82
C PHE A 39 11.40 -1.07 -16.99
N ALA A 40 11.99 -0.89 -18.18
CA ALA A 40 11.65 -1.68 -19.36
C ALA A 40 12.35 -3.06 -19.40
N VAL A 41 13.25 -3.33 -18.45
CA VAL A 41 14.01 -4.58 -18.39
C VAL A 41 13.48 -5.43 -17.25
N ALA A 42 13.05 -6.66 -17.57
CA ALA A 42 12.73 -7.65 -16.54
C ALA A 42 14.00 -8.03 -15.79
N ASP A 43 14.01 -7.82 -14.46
CA ASP A 43 15.06 -8.26 -13.55
C ASP A 43 14.54 -9.42 -12.69
N LEU A 44 15.40 -10.14 -11.96
CA LEU A 44 15.02 -11.28 -11.10
C LEU A 44 13.90 -10.97 -10.10
N THR A 45 13.66 -9.69 -9.80
CA THR A 45 12.60 -9.23 -8.89
C THR A 45 11.40 -8.61 -9.59
N ASN A 46 11.42 -8.44 -10.92
CA ASN A 46 10.40 -7.78 -11.75
C ASN A 46 9.88 -6.45 -11.17
N THR A 47 10.67 -5.73 -10.38
CA THR A 47 10.25 -4.52 -9.67
C THR A 47 9.95 -3.33 -10.59
N GLY A 48 10.52 -3.35 -11.80
CA GLY A 48 10.38 -2.28 -12.78
C GLY A 48 9.26 -2.48 -13.80
N VAL A 49 8.88 -3.73 -14.09
CA VAL A 49 7.94 -4.08 -15.17
C VAL A 49 6.48 -3.89 -14.70
N ALA A 50 5.60 -3.45 -15.61
CA ALA A 50 4.21 -3.06 -15.34
C ALA A 50 4.02 -1.95 -14.27
N SER A 51 5.06 -1.19 -13.97
CA SER A 51 5.09 0.03 -13.16
C SER A 51 4.49 1.26 -13.87
N GLY A 52 4.32 1.21 -15.19
CA GLY A 52 3.90 2.34 -16.02
C GLY A 52 5.05 3.29 -16.38
N LEU A 53 6.30 2.94 -16.02
CA LEU A 53 7.51 3.71 -16.32
C LEU A 53 8.34 3.11 -17.47
N GLU A 54 7.92 1.98 -18.03
CA GLU A 54 8.64 1.20 -19.06
C GLU A 54 8.74 1.98 -20.38
N LYS A 55 7.73 2.79 -20.66
CA LYS A 55 7.64 3.63 -21.86
C LYS A 55 8.53 4.87 -21.72
N THR A 56 8.91 5.44 -22.87
CA THR A 56 9.59 6.75 -22.93
C THR A 56 8.74 7.83 -22.28
N ARG A 57 7.41 7.75 -22.43
CA ARG A 57 6.43 8.54 -21.68
C ARG A 57 5.69 7.62 -20.73
N SER A 58 5.83 7.84 -19.43
CA SER A 58 5.14 7.04 -18.43
C SER A 58 3.63 7.30 -18.40
N ASP A 59 2.92 6.41 -17.73
CA ASP A 59 1.53 6.60 -17.33
C ASP A 59 1.34 7.92 -16.57
N TYR A 60 0.17 8.53 -16.74
CA TYR A 60 -0.23 9.68 -15.94
C TYR A 60 -0.56 9.24 -14.52
N VAL A 61 -0.12 10.02 -13.54
CA VAL A 61 -0.53 9.86 -12.14
C VAL A 61 -1.36 11.04 -11.70
N ALA A 62 -2.49 10.76 -11.06
CA ALA A 62 -3.39 11.77 -10.53
C ALA A 62 -3.76 11.43 -9.09
N GLY A 63 -3.98 12.44 -8.27
CA GLY A 63 -4.40 12.24 -6.89
C GLY A 63 -5.11 13.45 -6.32
N VAL A 64 -6.11 13.19 -5.49
CA VAL A 64 -6.83 14.20 -4.73
C VAL A 64 -6.92 13.74 -3.28
N THR A 65 -6.60 14.64 -2.36
CA THR A 65 -6.80 14.44 -0.92
C THR A 65 -7.65 15.57 -0.38
N TYR A 66 -8.68 15.23 0.37
CA TYR A 66 -9.55 16.15 1.09
C TYR A 66 -9.53 15.81 2.57
N ALA A 67 -9.10 16.74 3.40
CA ALA A 67 -9.11 16.62 4.85
C ALA A 67 -9.85 17.82 5.44
N PRO A 68 -11.17 17.73 5.71
CA PRO A 68 -11.94 18.87 6.21
C PRO A 68 -11.48 19.36 7.58
N ASN A 69 -10.83 18.49 8.36
CA ASN A 69 -10.27 18.79 9.68
C ASN A 69 -9.21 17.73 10.05
N ARG A 70 -8.69 17.79 11.28
CA ARG A 70 -7.70 16.82 11.80
C ARG A 70 -8.21 15.38 11.95
N THR A 71 -9.54 15.19 11.95
CA THR A 71 -10.15 13.89 12.23
C THR A 71 -10.39 13.09 10.96
N TYR A 72 -10.87 13.71 9.89
CA TYR A 72 -11.23 13.00 8.67
C TYR A 72 -10.27 13.31 7.54
N SER A 73 -9.95 12.29 6.76
CA SER A 73 -9.29 12.45 5.46
C SER A 73 -9.87 11.49 4.44
N PHE A 74 -10.09 11.96 3.23
CA PHE A 74 -10.40 11.15 2.08
C PHE A 74 -9.32 11.36 1.02
N SER A 75 -8.86 10.29 0.39
CA SER A 75 -7.91 10.40 -0.72
C SER A 75 -8.30 9.46 -1.86
N SER A 76 -8.16 9.94 -3.09
CA SER A 76 -8.28 9.13 -4.29
C SER A 76 -7.03 9.27 -5.14
N ARG A 77 -6.56 8.18 -5.71
CA ARG A 77 -5.36 8.11 -6.54
C ARG A 77 -5.63 7.27 -7.78
N ALA A 78 -5.09 7.68 -8.92
CA ALA A 78 -5.20 6.93 -10.16
C ALA A 78 -3.88 6.91 -10.92
N ARG A 79 -3.60 5.79 -11.58
CA ARG A 79 -2.59 5.66 -12.64
C ARG A 79 -3.31 5.34 -13.94
N ILE A 80 -3.08 6.15 -14.96
CA ILE A 80 -3.79 6.11 -16.23
C ILE A 80 -2.76 5.86 -17.34
N ASP A 81 -2.98 4.84 -18.15
CA ASP A 81 -2.10 4.53 -19.26
C ASP A 81 -2.04 5.68 -20.27
N GLU A 82 -0.81 6.10 -20.60
CA GLU A 82 -0.57 7.29 -21.43
C GLU A 82 -1.10 7.18 -22.86
N GLY A 83 -1.09 5.98 -23.44
CA GLY A 83 -1.46 5.76 -24.85
C GLY A 83 -2.93 5.41 -25.05
N THR A 84 -3.54 4.71 -24.10
CA THR A 84 -4.92 4.20 -24.18
C THR A 84 -5.90 4.98 -23.31
N GLY A 85 -5.43 5.73 -22.31
CA GLY A 85 -6.29 6.41 -21.33
C GLY A 85 -6.97 5.46 -20.34
N ASN A 86 -6.65 4.17 -20.38
CA ASN A 86 -7.23 3.18 -19.46
C ASN A 86 -6.69 3.37 -18.04
N ILE A 87 -7.55 3.13 -17.04
CA ILE A 87 -7.15 3.18 -15.64
C ILE A 87 -6.44 1.87 -15.27
N SER A 88 -5.11 1.96 -15.11
CA SER A 88 -4.24 0.84 -14.71
C SER A 88 -4.31 0.59 -13.21
N ARG A 89 -4.51 1.63 -12.40
CA ARG A 89 -4.68 1.55 -10.94
C ARG A 89 -5.62 2.64 -10.47
N PHE A 90 -6.54 2.29 -9.60
CA PHE A 90 -7.39 3.24 -8.89
C PHE A 90 -7.46 2.87 -7.41
N GLU A 91 -7.37 3.88 -6.56
CA GLU A 91 -7.49 3.75 -5.12
C GLU A 91 -8.39 4.84 -4.57
N ALA A 92 -9.23 4.49 -3.62
CA ALA A 92 -10.05 5.42 -2.86
C ALA A 92 -10.01 5.04 -1.39
N GLU A 93 -9.72 6.00 -0.52
CA GLU A 93 -9.43 5.73 0.87
C GLU A 93 -10.05 6.76 1.79
N GLY A 94 -10.83 6.30 2.75
CA GLY A 94 -11.31 7.10 3.87
C GLY A 94 -10.53 6.76 5.14
N ARG A 95 -10.20 7.79 5.92
CA ARG A 95 -9.64 7.64 7.27
C ARG A 95 -10.37 8.53 8.26
N ALA A 96 -10.46 8.05 9.48
CA ALA A 96 -10.91 8.82 10.63
C ALA A 96 -9.98 8.56 11.82
N SER A 97 -9.44 9.61 12.42
CA SER A 97 -8.61 9.54 13.63
C SER A 97 -9.18 10.49 14.69
N PHE A 98 -9.70 9.92 15.78
CA PHE A 98 -10.30 10.69 16.85
C PHE A 98 -9.89 10.13 18.20
N ASP A 99 -9.27 10.98 19.03
CA ASP A 99 -8.81 10.65 20.38
C ASP A 99 -7.90 9.40 20.40
N ARG A 100 -8.42 8.27 20.88
CA ARG A 100 -7.69 7.00 21.02
C ARG A 100 -7.85 6.09 19.81
N TRP A 101 -8.72 6.44 18.86
CA TRP A 101 -9.09 5.59 17.73
C TRP A 101 -8.54 6.11 16.42
N SER A 102 -8.11 5.19 15.56
CA SER A 102 -7.85 5.47 14.16
C SER A 102 -8.40 4.33 13.32
N VAL A 103 -9.17 4.64 12.28
CA VAL A 103 -9.70 3.66 11.34
C VAL A 103 -9.48 4.11 9.90
N SER A 104 -9.32 3.15 9.01
CA SER A 104 -9.27 3.43 7.58
C SER A 104 -9.90 2.31 6.76
N MET A 105 -10.40 2.69 5.59
CA MET A 105 -10.89 1.77 4.58
C MET A 105 -10.33 2.21 3.23
N LEU A 106 -9.60 1.32 2.58
CA LEU A 106 -9.02 1.50 1.26
C LEU A 106 -9.70 0.56 0.27
N TYR A 107 -10.34 1.12 -0.75
CA TYR A 107 -10.68 0.41 -1.97
C TYR A 107 -9.52 0.49 -2.96
N GLY A 108 -9.21 -0.63 -3.59
CA GLY A 108 -8.21 -0.71 -4.65
C GLY A 108 -8.71 -1.51 -5.84
N ASN A 109 -8.49 -0.98 -7.04
CA ASN A 109 -8.75 -1.63 -8.32
C ASN A 109 -7.47 -1.57 -9.17
N TYR A 110 -7.01 -2.72 -9.62
CA TYR A 110 -5.74 -2.85 -10.33
C TYR A 110 -5.96 -3.65 -11.60
N ALA A 111 -5.56 -3.10 -12.74
CA ALA A 111 -5.54 -3.83 -14.01
C ALA A 111 -4.64 -5.08 -13.91
N PRO A 112 -4.83 -6.07 -14.79
CA PRO A 112 -3.91 -7.19 -14.94
C PRO A 112 -2.46 -6.68 -15.13
N GLN A 113 -1.51 -7.39 -14.53
CA GLN A 113 -0.07 -7.18 -14.67
C GLN A 113 0.56 -8.55 -14.95
N GLU A 114 0.49 -8.98 -16.21
CA GLU A 114 0.88 -10.34 -16.62
C GLU A 114 2.36 -10.61 -16.37
N GLU A 115 3.20 -9.59 -16.54
CA GLU A 115 4.64 -9.63 -16.27
C GLU A 115 4.96 -9.87 -14.79
N LEU A 116 3.99 -9.58 -13.90
CA LEU A 116 4.06 -9.83 -12.46
C LEU A 116 3.29 -11.09 -12.05
N GLY A 117 2.79 -11.89 -13.01
CA GLY A 117 1.98 -13.08 -12.76
C GLY A 117 0.52 -12.79 -12.38
N TYR A 118 0.09 -11.53 -12.44
CA TYR A 118 -1.30 -11.14 -12.18
C TYR A 118 -2.10 -11.08 -13.48
N LEU A 119 -2.54 -12.24 -13.96
CA LEU A 119 -3.27 -12.35 -15.24
C LEU A 119 -4.69 -11.77 -15.21
N THR A 120 -5.21 -11.44 -14.03
CA THR A 120 -6.58 -10.95 -13.85
C THR A 120 -6.59 -9.63 -13.10
N ARG A 121 -7.66 -8.86 -13.31
CA ARG A 121 -7.92 -7.63 -12.56
C ARG A 121 -8.07 -7.99 -11.08
N ARG A 122 -7.48 -7.17 -10.22
CA ARG A 122 -7.57 -7.33 -8.77
C ARG A 122 -8.39 -6.20 -8.20
N GLU A 123 -9.31 -6.57 -7.33
CA GLU A 123 -10.23 -5.63 -6.71
C GLU A 123 -10.42 -6.04 -5.25
N GLY A 124 -10.37 -5.06 -4.34
CA GLY A 124 -10.45 -5.38 -2.93
C GLY A 124 -10.67 -4.18 -2.02
N LEU A 125 -11.06 -4.50 -0.78
CA LEU A 125 -11.20 -3.57 0.33
C LEU A 125 -10.20 -3.95 1.42
N LEU A 126 -9.43 -2.99 1.91
CA LEU A 126 -8.57 -3.14 3.08
C LEU A 126 -9.10 -2.23 4.20
N GLY A 127 -9.66 -2.85 5.23
CA GLY A 127 -10.04 -2.18 6.46
C GLY A 127 -8.92 -2.29 7.49
N THR A 128 -8.55 -1.19 8.14
CA THR A 128 -7.62 -1.21 9.27
C THR A 128 -8.13 -0.33 10.41
N GLY A 129 -7.71 -0.67 11.63
CA GLY A 129 -8.08 0.05 12.83
C GLY A 129 -7.01 -0.04 13.90
N SER A 130 -6.95 0.98 14.74
CA SER A 130 -6.15 0.98 15.97
C SER A 130 -6.88 1.69 17.09
N ILE A 131 -6.61 1.23 18.30
CA ILE A 131 -7.13 1.82 19.53
C ILE A 131 -6.04 1.84 20.61
N LYS A 132 -5.84 2.99 21.26
CA LYS A 132 -5.10 3.05 22.52
C LYS A 132 -5.98 2.50 23.63
N VAL A 133 -5.69 1.32 24.15
CA VAL A 133 -6.49 0.67 25.22
C VAL A 133 -6.07 1.14 26.61
N ALA A 134 -4.79 1.49 26.79
CA ALA A 134 -4.26 2.18 27.98
C ALA A 134 -3.30 3.30 27.55
N ASN A 135 -2.67 4.00 28.50
CA ASN A 135 -1.73 5.09 28.19
C ASN A 135 -0.56 4.62 27.32
N ASN A 136 -0.08 3.42 27.63
CA ASN A 136 1.12 2.85 27.02
C ASN A 136 0.80 1.73 26.04
N TRP A 137 -0.48 1.35 25.87
CA TRP A 137 -0.89 0.19 25.09
C TRP A 137 -1.75 0.58 23.89
N VAL A 138 -1.39 0.06 22.72
CA VAL A 138 -2.18 0.15 21.49
C VAL A 138 -2.47 -1.24 20.96
N VAL A 139 -3.69 -1.44 20.47
CA VAL A 139 -4.09 -2.63 19.72
C VAL A 139 -4.41 -2.21 18.29
N THR A 140 -3.98 -3.00 17.33
CA THR A 140 -4.20 -2.78 15.90
C THR A 140 -4.86 -4.00 15.27
N GLY A 141 -5.70 -3.77 14.27
CA GLY A 141 -6.34 -4.82 13.51
C GLY A 141 -6.49 -4.41 12.05
N GLY A 142 -6.58 -5.40 11.17
CA GLY A 142 -6.92 -5.16 9.76
C GLY A 142 -7.35 -6.43 9.06
N ALA A 143 -8.11 -6.26 8.00
CA ALA A 143 -8.54 -7.35 7.13
C ALA A 143 -8.66 -6.86 5.68
N ARG A 144 -8.23 -7.71 4.74
CA ARG A 144 -8.38 -7.47 3.32
C ARG A 144 -9.42 -8.43 2.74
N TRP A 145 -10.43 -7.86 2.11
CA TRP A 145 -11.42 -8.58 1.33
C TRP A 145 -11.07 -8.48 -0.15
N ASN A 146 -10.80 -9.63 -0.76
CA ASN A 146 -10.68 -9.78 -2.19
C ASN A 146 -12.08 -9.86 -2.82
N LEU A 147 -12.47 -8.84 -3.56
CA LEU A 147 -13.80 -8.75 -4.16
C LEU A 147 -13.94 -9.65 -5.39
N GLN A 148 -12.83 -9.95 -6.08
CA GLN A 148 -12.85 -10.83 -7.25
C GLN A 148 -13.13 -12.29 -6.86
N GLN A 149 -12.59 -12.73 -5.72
CA GLN A 149 -12.77 -14.09 -5.18
C GLN A 149 -13.84 -14.17 -4.10
N ASN A 150 -14.34 -13.02 -3.66
CA ASN A 150 -15.32 -12.88 -2.59
C ASN A 150 -14.87 -13.54 -1.26
N THR A 151 -13.61 -13.37 -0.88
CA THR A 151 -13.02 -13.96 0.33
C THR A 151 -12.15 -12.96 1.08
N ILE A 152 -12.03 -13.13 2.40
CA ILE A 152 -11.00 -12.44 3.18
C ILE A 152 -9.68 -13.19 2.98
N ASP A 153 -8.72 -12.53 2.36
CA ASP A 153 -7.45 -13.15 1.97
C ASP A 153 -6.25 -12.67 2.80
N GLN A 154 -6.47 -11.74 3.74
CA GLN A 154 -5.48 -11.35 4.73
C GLN A 154 -6.19 -10.82 5.97
N TYR A 155 -5.65 -11.15 7.15
CA TYR A 155 -5.95 -10.41 8.37
C TYR A 155 -4.69 -10.16 9.18
N THR A 156 -4.74 -9.13 10.00
CA THR A 156 -3.61 -8.69 10.83
C THR A 156 -4.13 -8.30 12.19
N VAL A 157 -3.44 -8.73 13.23
CA VAL A 157 -3.69 -8.33 14.61
C VAL A 157 -2.36 -7.96 15.23
N GLY A 158 -2.31 -6.83 15.91
CA GLY A 158 -1.10 -6.36 16.57
C GLY A 158 -1.38 -5.74 17.92
N ALA A 159 -0.37 -5.76 18.76
CA ALA A 159 -0.35 -5.05 20.03
C ALA A 159 1.01 -4.38 20.21
N GLY A 160 0.99 -3.16 20.73
CA GLY A 160 2.18 -2.38 21.01
C GLY A 160 2.15 -1.84 22.42
N TYR A 161 3.33 -1.79 23.03
CA TYR A 161 3.58 -1.12 24.30
C TYR A 161 4.68 -0.07 24.13
N VAL A 162 4.48 1.12 24.67
CA VAL A 162 5.46 2.22 24.60
C VAL A 162 5.59 2.87 25.97
N ASP A 163 6.81 2.96 26.48
CA ASP A 163 7.14 3.79 27.63
C ASP A 163 8.36 4.69 27.36
N ASP A 164 8.96 5.19 28.44
CA ASP A 164 10.09 6.10 28.40
C ASP A 164 11.39 5.41 27.95
N CYS A 165 11.52 4.10 28.20
CA CYS A 165 12.75 3.36 27.97
C CYS A 165 12.69 2.55 26.68
N PHE A 166 11.55 1.93 26.38
CA PHE A 166 11.43 0.98 25.29
C PHE A 166 10.07 0.98 24.57
N ILE A 167 10.08 0.41 23.38
CA ILE A 167 8.94 0.15 22.51
C ILE A 167 8.91 -1.34 22.25
N LEU A 168 7.78 -1.99 22.51
CA LEU A 168 7.54 -3.38 22.13
C LEU A 168 6.39 -3.41 21.14
N ALA A 169 6.52 -4.20 20.08
CA ALA A 169 5.41 -4.48 19.18
C ALA A 169 5.40 -5.95 18.79
N LEU A 170 4.22 -6.55 18.82
CA LEU A 170 3.94 -7.87 18.32
C LEU A 170 2.87 -7.76 17.24
N ASN A 171 3.14 -8.28 16.06
CA ASN A 171 2.19 -8.33 14.96
C ASN A 171 2.06 -9.76 14.46
N TYR A 172 0.83 -10.20 14.28
CA TYR A 172 0.47 -11.45 13.65
C TYR A 172 -0.26 -11.14 12.34
N VAL A 173 0.29 -11.65 11.24
CA VAL A 173 -0.27 -11.49 9.90
C VAL A 173 -0.55 -12.87 9.34
N THR A 174 -1.73 -13.03 8.77
CA THR A 174 -2.04 -14.16 7.90
C THR A 174 -2.28 -13.66 6.49
N SER A 175 -1.85 -14.46 5.52
CA SER A 175 -2.14 -14.17 4.12
C SER A 175 -2.48 -15.46 3.40
N TYR A 176 -3.53 -15.40 2.61
CA TYR A 176 -3.94 -16.44 1.69
C TYR A 176 -3.48 -16.05 0.28
N SER A 177 -2.62 -16.88 -0.31
CA SER A 177 -2.24 -16.72 -1.71
C SER A 177 -3.20 -17.53 -2.58
N TYR A 178 -4.16 -16.84 -3.19
CA TYR A 178 -5.04 -17.44 -4.18
C TYR A 178 -4.47 -17.19 -5.58
N VAL A 179 -3.93 -18.24 -6.21
CA VAL A 179 -3.39 -18.15 -7.57
C VAL A 179 -4.49 -18.53 -8.55
N ALA A 180 -5.07 -17.55 -9.25
CA ALA A 180 -6.32 -17.70 -10.01
C ALA A 180 -6.25 -18.62 -11.26
N ASN A 181 -5.10 -19.22 -11.56
CA ASN A 181 -4.82 -19.94 -12.81
C ASN A 181 -4.06 -21.26 -12.64
N LEU A 182 -3.88 -21.75 -11.41
CA LEU A 182 -3.30 -23.05 -11.12
C LEU A 182 -4.28 -23.82 -10.23
N SER A 183 -4.42 -25.12 -10.46
CA SER A 183 -5.22 -26.06 -9.66
C SER A 183 -4.67 -26.25 -8.23
N THR A 184 -3.96 -25.26 -7.70
CA THR A 184 -3.26 -25.29 -6.43
C THR A 184 -4.17 -24.70 -5.36
N PRO A 185 -4.45 -25.45 -4.28
CA PRO A 185 -5.19 -24.95 -3.13
C PRO A 185 -4.56 -23.66 -2.58
N PRO A 186 -5.36 -22.73 -2.03
CA PRO A 186 -4.85 -21.51 -1.41
C PRO A 186 -3.85 -21.86 -0.31
N VAL A 187 -2.65 -21.26 -0.37
CA VAL A 187 -1.65 -21.47 0.67
C VAL A 187 -1.82 -20.42 1.74
N LEU A 188 -2.08 -20.88 2.97
CA LEU A 188 -2.15 -20.03 4.15
C LEU A 188 -0.74 -19.83 4.72
N SER A 189 -0.28 -18.59 4.77
CA SER A 189 0.95 -18.21 5.46
C SER A 189 0.65 -17.52 6.77
N HIS A 190 1.47 -17.81 7.78
CA HIS A 190 1.44 -17.17 9.09
C HIS A 190 2.77 -16.50 9.35
N THR A 191 2.73 -15.23 9.71
CA THR A 191 3.93 -14.48 10.07
C THR A 191 3.73 -13.81 11.42
N VAL A 192 4.67 -14.05 12.33
CA VAL A 192 4.75 -13.38 13.63
C VAL A 192 5.97 -12.49 13.62
N MET A 193 5.76 -11.20 13.86
CA MET A 193 6.83 -10.20 13.95
C MET A 193 6.87 -9.62 15.34
N PHE A 194 8.05 -9.71 15.97
CA PHE A 194 8.34 -9.08 17.23
C PHE A 194 9.39 -7.97 17.02
N GLN A 195 9.12 -6.80 17.57
CA GLN A 195 10.01 -5.65 17.49
C GLN A 195 10.27 -5.08 18.88
N ILE A 196 11.54 -4.77 19.14
CA ILE A 196 11.98 -4.03 20.32
C ILE A 196 12.75 -2.78 19.90
N GLY A 197 12.33 -1.62 20.39
CA GLY A 197 13.04 -0.35 20.23
C GLY A 197 13.50 0.16 21.59
N LEU A 198 14.77 0.56 21.70
CA LEU A 198 15.28 1.24 22.89
C LEU A 198 15.40 2.73 22.55
N ARG A 199 14.73 3.60 23.31
CA ARG A 199 14.57 5.02 22.94
C ARG A 199 15.92 5.77 22.80
N THR A 200 16.95 5.28 23.50
CA THR A 200 18.29 5.89 23.51
C THR A 200 19.35 5.13 22.71
N LEU A 201 19.09 3.88 22.31
CA LEU A 201 20.11 2.98 21.73
C LEU A 201 19.75 2.44 20.33
N GLY A 202 18.59 2.80 19.79
CA GLY A 202 18.08 2.26 18.53
C GLY A 202 17.27 0.97 18.72
N GLY A 203 16.74 0.39 17.63
CA GLY A 203 15.83 -0.76 17.69
C GLY A 203 16.27 -1.95 16.86
N THR A 204 15.83 -3.14 17.25
CA THR A 204 16.01 -4.41 16.53
C THR A 204 14.65 -5.02 16.20
N GLN A 205 14.53 -5.63 15.03
CA GLN A 205 13.32 -6.31 14.56
C GLN A 205 13.65 -7.79 14.34
N ALA A 206 12.78 -8.68 14.81
CA ALA A 206 12.88 -10.12 14.60
C ALA A 206 11.53 -10.65 14.07
N GLY A 207 11.55 -11.31 12.91
CA GLY A 207 10.36 -11.89 12.28
C GLY A 207 10.56 -13.36 12.02
N GLY A 208 9.56 -14.18 12.37
CA GLY A 208 9.49 -15.59 12.02
C GLY A 208 8.20 -15.85 11.24
N GLY A 209 8.31 -16.42 10.04
CA GLY A 209 7.18 -16.80 9.21
C GLY A 209 7.19 -18.28 8.90
N THR A 210 6.03 -18.93 8.98
CA THR A 210 5.81 -20.26 8.44
C THR A 210 4.94 -20.14 7.18
N GLY A 211 5.47 -20.58 6.05
CA GLY A 211 4.66 -20.83 4.86
C GLY A 211 3.88 -22.13 5.08
N GLY A 212 2.55 -22.08 5.04
CA GLY A 212 1.74 -23.29 5.19
C GLY A 212 1.98 -24.26 4.05
N GLN A 213 1.90 -25.56 4.38
CA GLN A 213 1.86 -26.64 3.41
C GLN A 213 0.47 -26.68 2.74
N VAL A 214 0.44 -27.08 1.47
CA VAL A 214 -0.79 -27.27 0.68
C VAL A 214 -1.65 -28.34 1.37
N TYR A 215 -2.89 -28.02 1.71
CA TYR A 215 -3.90 -29.00 2.14
C TYR A 215 -4.87 -29.30 1.01
#